data_AF-A0A2R6JJS8-F1
#
_entry.id   AF-A0A2R6JJS8-F1
#
_cell.length_a   1.000
_cell.length_b   1.000
_cell.length_c   1.000
_cell.angle_alpha   90.00
_cell.angle_beta   90.00
_cell.angle_gamma   90.00
#
_symmetry.space_group_name_H-M   'P 1'
#
loop_
_entity.id
_entity.type
_entity.pdbx_description
1 polymer ?
#
loop_
_entity_poly.entity_id
_entity_poly.type
_entity_poly.pdbx_seq_one_letter_code
_entity_poly.pdbx_strand_id
1 'polypeptide(L)'
;MTIVVLALDALDYELVDHFGFDEFKLDGGFVEMETVAHQFDFPFTPEAWATVATGLAPTEHGVTDAGASQWDNPLVDFASKFVGHLDVHTRAKLGRIVKRTTGAEYTVGETDAPTVFDNDWAVVHNWPGVVNGAELREVWRITDDEPPQEVFERKLLGKGAQQFAWAEEMLNHPVGLAGVHVHTIDMASHAYGDDEPDLRRMYEWTAEKVTEVEAALGPDDHLLILSDHGTYTSFHDPDVVPDEQPPGKHAFRAVATTTHPDGPPESVLDVKEWIEARV
;
A
#
# COMPACT_ATOMS: atom_id res chain seq x y z
N MET A 1 17.11 -1.72 19.08
CA MET A 1 16.79 -2.70 18.06
C MET A 1 15.32 -2.57 17.80
N THR A 2 15.02 -1.88 16.72
CA THR A 2 13.70 -1.64 16.17
C THR A 2 13.77 -2.00 14.70
N ILE A 3 12.80 -2.77 14.21
CA ILE A 3 12.56 -2.91 12.78
C ILE A 3 11.50 -1.88 12.38
N VAL A 4 11.86 -0.95 11.50
CA VAL A 4 10.90 -0.04 10.86
C VAL A 4 10.45 -0.66 9.55
N VAL A 5 9.14 -0.81 9.37
CA VAL A 5 8.54 -1.28 8.12
C VAL A 5 7.85 -0.11 7.44
N LEU A 6 8.40 0.30 6.29
CA LEU A 6 7.77 1.26 5.38
C LEU A 6 7.01 0.47 4.31
N ALA A 7 5.70 0.35 4.50
CA ALA A 7 4.79 -0.18 3.48
C ALA A 7 4.47 0.93 2.47
N LEU A 8 5.27 1.03 1.42
CA LEU A 8 5.12 2.00 0.34
C LEU A 8 4.16 1.42 -0.72
N ASP A 9 2.90 1.82 -0.63
CA ASP A 9 1.80 1.39 -1.51
C ASP A 9 2.19 1.60 -2.98
N ALA A 10 2.08 0.54 -3.78
CA ALA A 10 2.41 0.51 -5.20
C ALA A 10 3.86 0.86 -5.60
N LEU A 11 4.86 0.81 -4.70
CA LEU A 11 6.26 0.94 -5.12
C LEU A 11 6.61 -0.17 -6.12
N ASP A 12 6.81 0.22 -7.39
CA ASP A 12 7.04 -0.71 -8.49
C ASP A 12 8.52 -1.05 -8.69
N TYR A 13 8.84 -2.34 -8.69
CA TYR A 13 10.20 -2.88 -8.85
C TYR A 13 10.90 -2.37 -10.12
N GLU A 14 10.20 -2.38 -11.26
CA GLU A 14 10.78 -1.97 -12.54
C GLU A 14 10.88 -0.45 -12.64
N LEU A 15 9.94 0.31 -12.07
CA LEU A 15 10.02 1.78 -12.09
C LEU A 15 11.16 2.34 -11.23
N VAL A 16 11.54 1.65 -10.15
CA VAL A 16 12.74 1.99 -9.37
C VAL A 16 13.99 1.97 -10.26
N ASP A 17 14.14 0.92 -11.08
CA ASP A 17 15.24 0.80 -12.04
C ASP A 17 15.13 1.79 -13.19
N HIS A 18 13.93 1.95 -13.76
CA HIS A 18 13.65 2.88 -14.85
C HIS A 18 14.00 4.33 -14.48
N PHE A 19 13.63 4.77 -13.28
CA PHE A 19 13.95 6.11 -12.81
C PHE A 19 15.36 6.26 -12.23
N GLY A 20 16.00 5.16 -11.83
CA GLY A 20 17.35 5.13 -11.27
C GLY A 20 17.42 5.65 -9.84
N PHE A 21 16.48 5.26 -8.97
CA PHE A 21 16.46 5.61 -7.55
C PHE A 21 17.09 4.50 -6.70
N ASP A 22 18.40 4.60 -6.49
CA ASP A 22 19.15 3.64 -5.67
C ASP A 22 18.82 3.75 -4.17
N GLU A 23 18.16 4.83 -3.74
CA GLU A 23 17.67 5.03 -2.37
C GLU A 23 16.64 3.96 -1.95
N PHE A 24 15.98 3.31 -2.92
CA PHE A 24 15.10 2.17 -2.66
C PHE A 24 15.83 0.82 -2.67
N LYS A 25 17.14 0.77 -2.91
CA LYS A 25 17.92 -0.47 -2.98
C LYS A 25 18.85 -0.59 -1.78
N LEU A 26 18.27 -0.97 -0.65
CA LEU A 26 18.99 -1.07 0.61
C LEU A 26 20.04 -2.19 0.58
N ASP A 27 21.12 -2.03 1.37
CA ASP A 27 22.32 -2.88 1.34
C ASP A 27 22.09 -4.37 1.63
N GLY A 28 21.01 -4.72 2.33
CA GLY A 28 20.65 -6.12 2.61
C GLY A 28 20.06 -6.86 1.40
N GLY A 29 19.59 -6.13 0.39
CA GLY A 29 19.07 -6.70 -0.85
C GLY A 29 17.84 -5.97 -1.37
N PHE A 30 17.58 -6.10 -2.66
CA PHE A 30 16.43 -5.53 -3.37
C PHE A 30 15.87 -6.61 -4.30
N VAL A 31 14.63 -7.02 -4.09
CA VAL A 31 13.99 -8.12 -4.83
C VAL A 31 12.60 -7.73 -5.30
N GLU A 32 12.20 -8.30 -6.45
CA GLU A 32 10.81 -8.35 -6.87
C GLU A 32 10.11 -9.42 -6.02
N MET A 33 9.21 -8.99 -5.14
CA MET A 33 8.52 -9.84 -4.19
C MET A 33 7.26 -10.47 -4.84
N GLU A 34 7.00 -11.74 -4.59
CA GLU A 34 5.75 -12.38 -4.99
C GLU A 34 4.57 -11.79 -4.19
N THR A 35 3.50 -11.38 -4.89
CA THR A 35 2.28 -10.84 -4.28
C THR A 35 1.05 -11.68 -4.60
N VAL A 36 -0.07 -11.36 -3.95
CA VAL A 36 -1.35 -12.07 -4.07
C VAL A 36 -2.37 -11.26 -4.86
N ALA A 37 -3.26 -11.99 -5.53
CA ALA A 37 -4.49 -11.45 -6.10
C ALA A 37 -5.60 -12.51 -5.93
N HIS A 38 -6.72 -12.12 -5.33
CA HIS A 38 -7.86 -13.01 -5.11
C HIS A 38 -9.17 -12.41 -5.60
N GLN A 39 -9.51 -11.20 -5.16
CA GLN A 39 -10.77 -10.56 -5.56
C GLN A 39 -10.78 -10.14 -7.03
N PHE A 40 -9.62 -9.77 -7.57
CA PHE A 40 -9.43 -9.35 -8.94
C PHE A 40 -8.28 -10.13 -9.60
N ASP A 41 -8.16 -10.01 -10.92
CA ASP A 41 -7.02 -10.55 -11.68
C ASP A 41 -5.72 -9.73 -11.50
N PHE A 42 -5.73 -8.78 -10.55
CA PHE A 42 -4.61 -7.91 -10.19
C PHE A 42 -4.61 -7.72 -8.66
N PRO A 43 -3.46 -7.37 -8.04
CA PRO A 43 -3.37 -7.23 -6.59
C PRO A 43 -4.31 -6.15 -6.06
N PHE A 44 -4.90 -6.38 -4.88
CA PHE A 44 -5.78 -5.42 -4.23
C PHE A 44 -5.25 -5.02 -2.85
N THR A 45 -5.05 -3.72 -2.64
CA THR A 45 -4.37 -3.17 -1.46
C THR A 45 -4.85 -3.74 -0.11
N PRO A 46 -6.17 -3.79 0.21
CA PRO A 46 -6.61 -4.36 1.49
C PRO A 46 -6.32 -5.85 1.65
N GLU A 47 -6.42 -6.65 0.59
CA GLU A 47 -6.19 -8.10 0.67
C GLU A 47 -4.69 -8.40 0.79
N ALA A 48 -3.86 -7.72 0.00
CA ALA A 48 -2.43 -7.92 0.01
C ALA A 48 -1.78 -7.45 1.32
N TRP A 49 -2.14 -6.25 1.84
CA TRP A 49 -1.59 -5.80 3.13
C TRP A 49 -2.06 -6.63 4.33
N ALA A 50 -3.26 -7.21 4.26
CA ALA A 50 -3.70 -8.19 5.25
C ALA A 50 -2.88 -9.49 5.16
N THR A 51 -2.56 -9.97 3.95
CA THR A 51 -1.63 -11.09 3.76
C THR A 51 -0.26 -10.77 4.35
N VAL A 52 0.33 -9.61 4.05
CA VAL A 52 1.64 -9.19 4.58
C VAL A 52 1.67 -9.23 6.11
N ALA A 53 0.61 -8.73 6.76
CA ALA A 53 0.57 -8.68 8.22
C ALA A 53 0.29 -10.04 8.89
N THR A 54 -0.37 -10.96 8.20
CA THR A 54 -0.83 -12.24 8.78
C THR A 54 0.00 -13.44 8.36
N GLY A 55 0.69 -13.37 7.22
CA GLY A 55 1.31 -14.51 6.55
C GLY A 55 0.31 -15.52 5.97
N LEU A 56 -0.97 -15.14 5.85
CA LEU A 56 -2.05 -16.01 5.40
C LEU A 56 -2.53 -15.61 4.01
N ALA A 57 -3.06 -16.58 3.24
CA ALA A 57 -3.70 -16.25 1.97
C ALA A 57 -4.99 -15.44 2.17
N PRO A 58 -5.47 -14.70 1.15
CA PRO A 58 -6.71 -13.92 1.22
C PRO A 58 -7.91 -14.65 1.83
N THR A 59 -8.15 -15.88 1.40
CA THR A 59 -9.27 -16.70 1.91
C THR A 59 -9.14 -17.10 3.38
N GLU A 60 -7.95 -17.06 3.94
CA GLU A 60 -7.65 -17.50 5.30
C GLU A 60 -7.73 -16.35 6.32
N HIS A 61 -7.27 -15.15 5.97
CA HIS A 61 -7.44 -13.95 6.81
C HIS A 61 -8.78 -13.24 6.61
N GLY A 62 -9.55 -13.58 5.56
CA GLY A 62 -10.95 -13.16 5.41
C GLY A 62 -11.16 -11.71 4.97
N VAL A 63 -10.10 -10.99 4.62
CA VAL A 63 -10.17 -9.66 3.97
C VAL A 63 -10.33 -9.89 2.47
N THR A 64 -11.47 -10.48 2.08
CA THR A 64 -11.84 -10.84 0.70
C THR A 64 -13.29 -10.51 0.43
N ASP A 65 -13.67 -10.24 -0.83
CA ASP A 65 -15.05 -10.04 -1.29
C ASP A 65 -15.88 -9.09 -0.40
N ALA A 66 -16.73 -9.64 0.48
CA ALA A 66 -17.57 -8.91 1.42
C ALA A 66 -16.84 -8.48 2.71
N GLY A 67 -15.66 -9.03 2.97
CA GLY A 67 -14.77 -8.69 4.08
C GLY A 67 -13.75 -7.62 3.68
N ALA A 68 -13.31 -7.56 2.42
CA ALA A 68 -12.30 -6.57 1.98
C ALA A 68 -12.84 -5.14 1.93
N SER A 69 -14.16 -5.00 1.69
CA SER A 69 -14.84 -3.73 1.83
C SER A 69 -16.34 -3.88 2.04
N GLN A 70 -16.92 -3.08 2.94
CA GLN A 70 -18.36 -3.08 3.21
C GLN A 70 -18.92 -1.68 3.05
N TRP A 71 -20.22 -1.57 2.77
CA TRP A 71 -20.90 -0.29 2.94
C TRP A 71 -21.23 -0.11 4.42
N ASP A 72 -20.96 1.07 4.96
CA ASP A 72 -21.35 1.46 6.32
C ASP A 72 -22.88 1.43 6.57
N ASN A 73 -23.66 1.36 5.49
CA ASN A 73 -25.12 1.23 5.50
C ASN A 73 -25.54 -0.24 5.24
N PRO A 74 -26.15 -0.93 6.22
CA PRO A 74 -26.52 -2.35 6.11
C PRO A 74 -27.48 -2.68 4.97
N LEU A 75 -28.35 -1.74 4.58
CA LEU A 75 -29.29 -1.94 3.47
C LEU A 75 -28.59 -1.80 2.11
N VAL A 76 -27.59 -0.94 2.03
CA VAL A 76 -26.74 -0.77 0.85
C VAL A 76 -25.79 -1.95 0.71
N ASP A 77 -25.20 -2.42 1.80
CA ASP A 77 -24.36 -3.62 1.84
C ASP A 77 -25.14 -4.87 1.43
N PHE A 78 -26.36 -5.04 1.96
CA PHE A 78 -27.22 -6.13 1.53
C PHE A 78 -27.55 -6.05 0.04
N ALA A 79 -27.83 -4.85 -0.49
CA ALA A 79 -28.12 -4.64 -1.90
C ALA A 79 -26.88 -4.85 -2.80
N SER A 80 -25.69 -4.45 -2.35
CA SER A 80 -24.43 -4.57 -3.11
C SER A 80 -24.06 -6.03 -3.37
N LYS A 81 -24.38 -6.94 -2.43
CA LYS A 81 -24.21 -8.39 -2.56
C LYS A 81 -25.01 -9.00 -3.72
N PHE A 82 -26.12 -8.38 -4.15
CA PHE A 82 -26.90 -8.83 -5.31
C PHE A 82 -26.39 -8.28 -6.65
N VAL A 83 -25.53 -7.26 -6.64
CA VAL A 83 -24.94 -6.66 -7.86
C VAL A 83 -23.44 -6.97 -8.02
N GLY A 84 -22.89 -7.83 -7.16
CA GLY A 84 -21.47 -8.23 -7.21
C GLY A 84 -21.02 -8.92 -8.50
N HIS A 85 -21.98 -9.44 -9.30
CA HIS A 85 -21.76 -10.10 -10.59
C HIS A 85 -21.67 -9.13 -11.78
N LEU A 86 -21.80 -7.82 -11.54
CA LEU A 86 -21.67 -6.80 -12.58
C LEU A 86 -20.20 -6.46 -12.82
N ASP A 87 -19.89 -6.04 -14.04
CA ASP A 87 -18.56 -5.57 -14.42
C ASP A 87 -18.11 -4.37 -13.56
N VAL A 88 -16.79 -4.20 -13.46
CA VAL A 88 -16.13 -3.20 -12.60
C VAL A 88 -16.61 -1.78 -12.90
N HIS A 89 -16.81 -1.44 -14.18
CA HIS A 89 -17.24 -0.09 -14.57
C HIS A 89 -18.69 0.19 -14.14
N THR A 90 -19.57 -0.80 -14.24
CA THR A 90 -20.95 -0.73 -13.73
C THR A 90 -20.99 -0.64 -12.21
N ARG A 91 -20.14 -1.41 -11.50
CA ARG A 91 -20.00 -1.33 -10.04
C ARG A 91 -19.51 0.04 -9.58
N ALA A 92 -18.49 0.61 -10.23
CA ALA A 92 -17.97 1.94 -9.91
C ALA A 92 -19.04 3.04 -10.12
N LYS A 93 -19.79 2.96 -11.23
CA LYS A 93 -20.87 3.92 -11.52
C LYS A 93 -22.02 3.81 -10.53
N LEU A 94 -22.42 2.60 -10.16
CA LEU A 94 -23.43 2.35 -9.14
C LEU A 94 -22.95 2.81 -7.76
N GLY A 95 -21.69 2.55 -7.41
CA GLY A 95 -21.07 3.02 -6.17
C GLY A 95 -21.10 4.54 -6.04
N ARG A 96 -20.76 5.28 -7.10
CA ARG A 96 -20.88 6.75 -7.14
C ARG A 96 -22.32 7.24 -6.96
N ILE A 97 -23.29 6.56 -7.58
CA ILE A 97 -24.72 6.90 -7.46
C ILE A 97 -25.23 6.65 -6.04
N VAL A 98 -24.86 5.51 -5.46
CA VAL A 98 -25.20 5.13 -4.08
C VAL A 98 -24.61 6.14 -3.10
N LYS A 99 -23.30 6.38 -3.14
CA LYS A 99 -22.59 7.36 -2.28
C LYS A 99 -23.27 8.74 -2.33
N ARG A 100 -23.59 9.23 -3.53
CA ARG A 100 -24.27 10.53 -3.72
C ARG A 100 -25.70 10.58 -3.17
N THR A 101 -26.40 9.45 -3.16
CA THR A 101 -27.84 9.39 -2.82
C THR A 101 -28.08 9.04 -1.37
N THR A 102 -27.25 8.16 -0.79
CA THR A 102 -27.42 7.64 0.56
C THR A 102 -26.45 8.22 1.57
N GLY A 103 -25.35 8.83 1.11
CA GLY A 103 -24.23 9.20 1.98
C GLY A 103 -23.49 8.00 2.56
N ALA A 104 -23.80 6.78 2.11
CA ALA A 104 -23.12 5.56 2.56
C ALA A 104 -21.69 5.57 2.04
N GLU A 105 -20.74 5.24 2.91
CA GLU A 105 -19.32 5.17 2.61
C GLU A 105 -18.84 3.72 2.57
N TYR A 106 -17.82 3.48 1.74
CA TYR A 106 -17.05 2.24 1.76
C TYR A 106 -16.25 2.19 3.06
N THR A 107 -16.16 1.02 3.69
CA THR A 107 -15.22 0.69 4.76
C THR A 107 -14.19 -0.28 4.21
N VAL A 108 -12.94 -0.15 4.65
CA VAL A 108 -11.90 -1.14 4.35
C VAL A 108 -12.03 -2.25 5.38
N GLY A 109 -11.92 -3.50 4.93
CA GLY A 109 -11.92 -4.66 5.78
C GLY A 109 -10.81 -4.65 6.82
N GLU A 110 -11.06 -5.25 7.96
CA GLU A 110 -10.04 -5.60 8.95
C GLU A 110 -10.11 -7.11 9.19
N THR A 111 -8.95 -7.73 9.40
CA THR A 111 -8.81 -9.14 9.73
C THR A 111 -8.99 -9.39 11.23
N ASP A 112 -9.62 -10.51 11.58
CA ASP A 112 -9.59 -11.04 12.96
C ASP A 112 -8.45 -12.04 13.17
N ALA A 113 -7.67 -12.36 12.12
CA ALA A 113 -6.57 -13.31 12.20
C ALA A 113 -5.34 -12.69 12.90
N PRO A 114 -4.54 -13.48 13.65
CA PRO A 114 -3.38 -12.95 14.35
C PRO A 114 -2.36 -12.29 13.41
N THR A 115 -2.04 -11.03 13.69
CA THR A 115 -1.10 -10.23 12.90
C THR A 115 0.26 -10.11 13.59
N VAL A 116 1.29 -9.74 12.83
CA VAL A 116 2.60 -9.39 13.41
C VAL A 116 2.51 -8.23 14.42
N PHE A 117 1.48 -7.39 14.29
CA PHE A 117 1.25 -6.21 15.12
C PHE A 117 0.48 -6.49 16.42
N ASP A 118 0.02 -7.72 16.65
CA ASP A 118 -0.68 -8.10 17.90
C ASP A 118 0.27 -8.29 19.09
N ASN A 119 1.59 -8.24 18.83
CA ASN A 119 2.61 -8.38 19.86
C ASN A 119 2.80 -7.09 20.66
N ASP A 120 3.08 -7.21 21.97
CA ASP A 120 3.26 -6.06 22.89
C ASP A 120 4.42 -5.12 22.50
N TRP A 121 5.36 -5.61 21.67
CA TRP A 121 6.51 -4.84 21.18
C TRP A 121 6.25 -4.16 19.83
N ALA A 122 5.08 -4.36 19.22
CA ALA A 122 4.76 -3.83 17.91
C ALA A 122 3.86 -2.59 18.01
N VAL A 123 4.11 -1.62 17.13
CA VAL A 123 3.24 -0.48 16.89
C VAL A 123 2.98 -0.34 15.40
N VAL A 124 1.77 0.09 15.05
CA VAL A 124 1.32 0.16 13.66
C VAL A 124 0.53 1.43 13.39
N HIS A 125 0.72 2.00 12.20
CA HIS A 125 0.02 3.18 11.74
C HIS A 125 -0.57 2.98 10.34
N ASN A 126 -1.90 3.14 10.23
CA ASN A 126 -2.66 3.17 8.97
C ASN A 126 -2.53 1.91 8.07
N TRP A 127 -2.32 0.73 8.65
CA TRP A 127 -2.13 -0.50 7.88
C TRP A 127 -3.45 -1.10 7.36
N PRO A 128 -3.71 -1.11 6.03
CA PRO A 128 -4.96 -1.65 5.47
C PRO A 128 -5.13 -3.13 5.81
N GLY A 129 -6.36 -3.53 6.15
CA GLY A 129 -6.62 -4.91 6.56
C GLY A 129 -6.29 -5.21 8.02
N VAL A 130 -5.64 -4.32 8.76
CA VAL A 130 -5.23 -4.52 10.17
C VAL A 130 -5.74 -3.42 11.07
N VAL A 131 -5.42 -2.16 10.77
CA VAL A 131 -5.83 -1.01 11.57
C VAL A 131 -6.30 0.16 10.71
N ASN A 132 -7.52 0.61 11.00
CA ASN A 132 -8.05 1.92 10.62
C ASN A 132 -7.99 2.25 9.12
N GLY A 133 -8.96 1.74 8.37
CA GLY A 133 -9.17 2.16 6.98
C GLY A 133 -9.62 3.62 6.78
N ALA A 134 -9.74 4.48 7.80
CA ALA A 134 -10.21 5.85 7.61
C ALA A 134 -9.23 6.73 6.83
N GLU A 135 -7.93 6.54 7.03
CA GLU A 135 -6.92 7.37 6.35
C GLU A 135 -6.69 6.93 4.91
N LEU A 136 -6.60 5.62 4.63
CA LEU A 136 -6.69 5.07 3.26
C LEU A 136 -7.92 5.62 2.51
N ARG A 137 -9.10 5.65 3.16
CA ARG A 137 -10.31 6.24 2.57
C ARG A 137 -10.20 7.74 2.33
N GLU A 138 -9.59 8.48 3.24
CA GLU A 138 -9.39 9.91 3.05
C GLU A 138 -8.50 10.18 1.85
N VAL A 139 -7.47 9.35 1.67
CA VAL A 139 -6.52 9.43 0.56
C VAL A 139 -7.20 9.09 -0.77
N TRP A 140 -7.94 7.98 -0.85
CA TRP A 140 -8.74 7.66 -2.04
C TRP A 140 -9.70 8.77 -2.44
N ARG A 141 -10.32 9.45 -1.46
CA ARG A 141 -11.20 10.59 -1.74
C ARG A 141 -10.46 11.76 -2.38
N ILE A 142 -9.18 11.98 -2.03
CA ILE A 142 -8.38 13.05 -2.67
C ILE A 142 -8.26 12.80 -4.17
N THR A 143 -8.09 11.54 -4.58
CA THR A 143 -7.95 11.15 -5.98
C THR A 143 -9.31 11.10 -6.70
N ASP A 144 -10.33 10.49 -6.08
CA ASP A 144 -11.70 10.37 -6.63
C ASP A 144 -12.37 11.71 -6.94
N ASP A 145 -12.03 12.76 -6.19
CA ASP A 145 -12.61 14.09 -6.35
C ASP A 145 -12.00 14.87 -7.54
N GLU A 146 -11.00 14.30 -8.23
CA GLU A 146 -10.23 14.90 -9.35
C GLU A 146 -9.88 16.40 -9.10
N PRO A 147 -9.25 16.73 -7.95
CA PRO A 147 -8.95 18.12 -7.63
C PRO A 147 -7.85 18.68 -8.55
N PRO A 148 -7.69 20.01 -8.62
CA PRO A 148 -6.53 20.60 -9.28
C PRO A 148 -5.22 20.05 -8.70
N GLN A 149 -4.22 19.83 -9.55
CA GLN A 149 -2.91 19.25 -9.21
C GLN A 149 -2.30 19.81 -7.92
N GLU A 150 -2.27 21.13 -7.74
CA GLU A 150 -1.72 21.77 -6.53
C GLU A 150 -2.45 21.32 -5.25
N VAL A 151 -3.77 21.12 -5.33
CA VAL A 151 -4.59 20.66 -4.20
C VAL A 151 -4.36 19.18 -3.93
N PHE A 152 -4.24 18.37 -4.99
CA PHE A 152 -3.88 16.95 -4.90
C PHE A 152 -2.53 16.78 -4.19
N GLU A 153 -1.47 17.36 -4.76
CA GLU A 153 -0.10 17.22 -4.26
C GLU A 153 0.04 17.75 -2.82
N ARG A 154 -0.53 18.92 -2.51
CA ARG A 154 -0.47 19.48 -1.16
C ARG A 154 -1.08 18.53 -0.12
N LYS A 155 -2.20 17.88 -0.44
CA LYS A 155 -2.84 16.95 0.50
C LYS A 155 -2.09 15.63 0.58
N LEU A 156 -1.67 15.09 -0.57
CA LEU A 156 -0.95 13.82 -0.65
C LEU A 156 0.40 13.90 0.10
N LEU A 157 1.25 14.85 -0.28
CA LEU A 157 2.57 15.04 0.33
C LEU A 157 2.46 15.44 1.80
N GLY A 158 1.43 16.21 2.17
CA GLY A 158 1.14 16.56 3.56
C GLY A 158 0.79 15.35 4.43
N LYS A 159 0.16 14.32 3.85
CA LYS A 159 -0.11 13.04 4.54
C LYS A 159 1.13 12.16 4.58
N GLY A 160 1.80 11.98 3.44
CA GLY A 160 3.06 11.22 3.38
C GLY A 160 4.07 11.73 4.41
N ALA A 161 4.23 13.06 4.53
CA ALA A 161 5.14 13.65 5.52
C ALA A 161 4.80 13.28 6.96
N GLN A 162 3.51 13.16 7.30
CA GLN A 162 3.09 12.72 8.65
C GLN A 162 3.43 11.26 8.89
N GLN A 163 3.24 10.41 7.87
CA GLN A 163 3.51 8.97 7.95
C GLN A 163 5.01 8.67 8.11
N PHE A 164 5.86 9.33 7.32
CA PHE A 164 7.31 9.20 7.46
C PHE A 164 7.82 9.76 8.79
N ALA A 165 7.33 10.92 9.23
CA ALA A 165 7.70 11.49 10.53
C ALA A 165 7.24 10.60 11.70
N TRP A 166 6.10 9.91 11.56
CA TRP A 166 5.67 8.93 12.56
C TRP A 166 6.65 7.76 12.66
N ALA A 167 7.10 7.20 11.53
CA ALA A 167 8.09 6.12 11.51
C ALA A 167 9.43 6.55 12.14
N GLU A 168 9.93 7.73 11.78
CA GLU A 168 11.14 8.30 12.37
C GLU A 168 10.99 8.48 13.89
N GLU A 169 9.86 9.01 14.36
CA GLU A 169 9.61 9.19 15.79
C GLU A 169 9.63 7.85 16.54
N MET A 170 9.10 6.76 15.97
CA MET A 170 9.06 5.45 16.63
C MET A 170 10.44 4.87 16.95
N LEU A 171 11.49 5.29 16.24
CA LEU A 171 12.88 4.93 16.59
C LEU A 171 13.33 5.47 17.96
N ASN A 172 12.64 6.49 18.50
CA ASN A 172 12.95 7.08 19.81
C ASN A 172 12.19 6.41 20.97
N HIS A 173 11.41 5.37 20.71
CA HIS A 173 10.60 4.66 21.70
C HIS A 173 11.03 3.20 21.85
N PRO A 174 10.76 2.55 22.99
CA PRO A 174 11.13 1.16 23.22
C PRO A 174 10.15 0.19 22.53
N VAL A 175 10.14 0.18 21.20
CA VAL A 175 9.34 -0.71 20.35
C VAL A 175 10.27 -1.66 19.58
N GLY A 176 9.87 -2.91 19.39
CA GLY A 176 10.62 -3.87 18.57
C GLY A 176 10.27 -3.78 17.09
N LEU A 177 9.05 -3.35 16.77
CA LEU A 177 8.55 -3.18 15.40
C LEU A 177 7.71 -1.92 15.29
N ALA A 178 7.97 -1.12 14.26
CA ALA A 178 7.14 0.02 13.87
C ALA A 178 6.74 -0.11 12.40
N GLY A 179 5.48 -0.43 12.13
CA GLY A 179 4.95 -0.52 10.75
C GLY A 179 4.11 0.69 10.38
N VAL A 180 4.40 1.30 9.24
CA VAL A 180 3.57 2.38 8.67
C VAL A 180 3.27 2.12 7.22
N HIS A 181 2.02 2.37 6.85
CA HIS A 181 1.58 2.33 5.46
C HIS A 181 1.52 3.73 4.85
N VAL A 182 2.10 3.88 3.66
CA VAL A 182 2.30 5.15 2.95
C VAL A 182 1.71 5.07 1.55
N HIS A 183 0.68 5.88 1.27
CA HIS A 183 -0.08 5.83 0.00
C HIS A 183 0.49 6.70 -1.13
N THR A 184 1.62 7.38 -0.90
CA THR A 184 2.10 8.46 -1.79
C THR A 184 2.29 7.99 -3.22
N ILE A 185 2.95 6.84 -3.41
CA ILE A 185 3.28 6.32 -4.74
C ILE A 185 2.05 5.76 -5.45
N ASP A 186 1.19 4.99 -4.76
CA ASP A 186 -0.05 4.48 -5.35
C ASP A 186 -0.96 5.60 -5.88
N MET A 187 -1.19 6.64 -5.07
CA MET A 187 -2.01 7.77 -5.51
C MET A 187 -1.37 8.57 -6.64
N ALA A 188 -0.05 8.75 -6.58
CA ALA A 188 0.69 9.39 -7.66
C ALA A 188 0.59 8.58 -8.95
N SER A 189 0.64 7.25 -8.86
CA SER A 189 0.51 6.35 -10.01
C SER A 189 -0.87 6.42 -10.64
N HIS A 190 -1.93 6.48 -9.83
CA HIS A 190 -3.28 6.73 -10.34
C HIS A 190 -3.44 8.10 -11.02
N ALA A 191 -2.76 9.13 -10.52
CA ALA A 191 -2.88 10.50 -11.04
C ALA A 191 -1.97 10.77 -12.26
N TYR A 192 -0.79 10.15 -12.30
CA TYR A 192 0.31 10.49 -13.21
C TYR A 192 0.87 9.27 -13.94
N GLY A 193 0.16 8.14 -13.98
CA GLY A 193 0.62 6.93 -14.68
C GLY A 193 0.92 7.15 -16.17
N ASP A 194 0.40 8.22 -16.77
CA ASP A 194 0.70 8.67 -18.13
C ASP A 194 1.61 9.90 -18.24
N ASP A 195 2.04 10.48 -17.11
CA ASP A 195 2.91 11.65 -16.99
C ASP A 195 4.22 11.29 -16.26
N GLU A 196 5.20 10.83 -17.04
CA GLU A 196 6.50 10.37 -16.52
C GLU A 196 7.22 11.42 -15.64
N PRO A 197 7.35 12.70 -16.05
CA PRO A 197 7.96 13.72 -15.20
C PRO A 197 7.30 13.88 -13.82
N ASP A 198 5.96 13.91 -13.76
CA ASP A 198 5.26 14.11 -12.49
C ASP A 198 5.29 12.86 -11.61
N LEU A 199 5.17 11.66 -12.18
CA LEU A 199 5.32 10.42 -11.42
C LEU A 199 6.76 10.26 -10.89
N ARG A 200 7.77 10.55 -11.72
CA ARG A 200 9.19 10.56 -11.29
C ARG A 200 9.41 11.49 -10.10
N ARG A 201 8.80 12.68 -10.10
CA ARG A 201 8.91 13.65 -9.00
C ARG A 201 8.31 13.13 -7.69
N MET A 202 7.24 12.35 -7.75
CA MET A 202 6.64 11.72 -6.57
C MET A 202 7.51 10.57 -6.02
N TYR A 203 8.14 9.81 -6.91
CA TYR A 203 9.16 8.82 -6.53
C TYR A 203 10.38 9.49 -5.88
N GLU A 204 10.91 10.57 -6.48
CA GLU A 204 12.05 11.33 -5.94
C GLU A 204 11.75 11.86 -4.53
N TRP A 205 10.59 12.48 -4.35
CA TRP A 205 10.17 12.95 -3.02
C TRP A 205 10.05 11.81 -2.01
N THR A 206 9.55 10.65 -2.42
CA THR A 206 9.43 9.48 -1.55
C THR A 206 10.79 8.89 -1.20
N ALA A 207 11.72 8.84 -2.16
CA ALA A 207 13.10 8.41 -1.97
C ALA A 207 13.82 9.30 -0.95
N GLU A 208 13.66 10.63 -1.04
CA GLU A 208 14.21 11.57 -0.03
C GLU A 208 13.71 11.23 1.39
N LYS A 209 12.43 10.85 1.54
CA LYS A 209 11.87 10.46 2.84
C LYS A 209 12.35 9.12 3.34
N VAL A 210 12.57 8.16 2.46
CA VAL A 210 13.22 6.89 2.81
C VAL A 210 14.63 7.15 3.34
N THR A 211 15.41 7.99 2.66
CA THR A 211 16.77 8.35 3.10
C THR A 211 16.78 9.04 4.47
N GLU A 212 15.79 9.90 4.75
CA GLU A 212 15.64 10.53 6.07
C GLU A 212 15.42 9.48 7.19
N VAL A 213 14.55 8.49 6.95
CA VAL A 213 14.28 7.41 7.92
C VAL A 213 15.50 6.49 8.08
N GLU A 214 16.16 6.11 6.98
CA GLU A 214 17.37 5.29 7.01
C GLU A 214 18.49 5.98 7.82
N ALA A 215 18.68 7.29 7.62
CA ALA A 215 19.67 8.08 8.34
C ALA A 215 19.39 8.21 9.85
N ALA A 216 18.14 7.99 10.27
CA ALA A 216 17.72 8.04 11.67
C ALA A 216 17.91 6.72 12.42
N LEU A 217 18.19 5.61 11.73
CA LEU A 217 18.39 4.29 12.34
C LEU A 217 19.54 4.29 13.35
N GLY A 218 19.33 3.65 14.49
CA GLY A 218 20.41 3.28 15.41
C GLY A 218 21.28 2.16 14.84
N PRO A 219 22.42 1.87 15.50
CA PRO A 219 23.39 0.88 15.01
C PRO A 219 22.85 -0.57 14.96
N ASP A 220 21.81 -0.85 15.73
CA ASP A 220 21.14 -2.16 15.80
C ASP A 220 19.72 -2.10 15.20
N ASP A 221 19.31 -0.98 14.60
CA ASP A 221 17.98 -0.85 14.02
C ASP A 221 18.01 -1.21 12.54
N HIS A 222 16.88 -1.68 12.02
CA HIS A 222 16.77 -2.12 10.63
C HIS A 222 15.57 -1.48 9.96
N LEU A 223 15.72 -1.25 8.65
CA LEU A 223 14.65 -0.78 7.79
C LEU A 223 14.24 -1.93 6.86
N LEU A 224 12.94 -2.13 6.72
CA LEU A 224 12.31 -3.00 5.73
C LEU A 224 11.34 -2.13 4.92
N ILE A 225 11.55 -2.03 3.61
CA ILE A 225 10.63 -1.39 2.69
C ILE A 225 9.90 -2.49 1.94
N LEU A 226 8.58 -2.38 1.88
CA LEU A 226 7.70 -3.30 1.17
C LEU A 226 6.78 -2.51 0.25
N SER A 227 6.39 -3.11 -0.86
CA SER A 227 5.11 -2.81 -1.51
C SER A 227 4.30 -4.07 -1.65
N ASP A 228 3.00 -3.91 -1.72
CA ASP A 228 2.03 -4.96 -2.03
C ASP A 228 1.89 -5.19 -3.54
N HIS A 229 2.16 -4.19 -4.36
CA HIS A 229 2.16 -4.28 -5.82
C HIS A 229 3.03 -3.20 -6.47
N GLY A 230 3.08 -3.22 -7.80
CA GLY A 230 3.59 -2.13 -8.63
C GLY A 230 2.45 -1.44 -9.40
N THR A 231 2.77 -0.69 -10.45
CA THR A 231 1.79 0.01 -11.30
C THR A 231 2.15 -0.05 -12.77
N TYR A 232 1.15 -0.22 -13.63
CA TYR A 232 1.30 0.00 -15.07
C TYR A 232 1.42 1.49 -15.39
N THR A 233 2.27 1.84 -16.35
CA THR A 233 2.41 3.22 -16.85
C THR A 233 2.48 3.26 -18.38
N SER A 234 2.06 4.37 -18.99
CA SER A 234 2.05 4.46 -20.46
C SER A 234 3.46 4.51 -21.08
N PHE A 235 4.44 4.96 -20.31
CA PHE A 235 5.81 5.20 -20.76
C PHE A 235 6.73 3.99 -20.51
N HIS A 236 6.49 3.21 -19.46
CA HIS A 236 7.24 1.98 -19.17
C HIS A 236 6.58 0.74 -19.77
N ASP A 237 5.24 0.73 -19.89
CA ASP A 237 4.46 -0.39 -20.41
C ASP A 237 3.75 -0.04 -21.74
N PRO A 238 4.47 0.42 -22.80
CA PRO A 238 3.83 0.96 -24.01
C PRO A 238 3.09 -0.09 -24.86
N ASP A 239 3.40 -1.37 -24.66
CA ASP A 239 2.79 -2.49 -25.39
C ASP A 239 1.50 -3.00 -24.73
N VAL A 240 1.16 -2.48 -23.55
CA VAL A 240 -0.03 -2.87 -22.80
C VAL A 240 -1.25 -2.14 -23.35
N VAL A 241 -2.32 -2.89 -23.62
CA VAL A 241 -3.56 -2.34 -24.17
C VAL A 241 -4.24 -1.46 -23.11
N PRO A 242 -4.38 -0.14 -23.31
CA PRO A 242 -4.87 0.77 -22.26
C PRO A 242 -6.30 0.46 -21.78
N ASP A 243 -7.12 -0.14 -22.64
CA ASP A 243 -8.49 -0.55 -22.28
C ASP A 243 -8.51 -1.78 -21.34
N GLU A 244 -7.44 -2.58 -21.32
CA GLU A 244 -7.31 -3.78 -20.48
C GLU A 244 -6.55 -3.46 -19.18
N GLN A 245 -5.47 -2.67 -19.29
CA GLN A 245 -4.67 -2.21 -18.17
C GLN A 245 -4.34 -0.71 -18.36
N PRO A 246 -5.20 0.21 -17.92
CA PRO A 246 -4.92 1.63 -18.00
C PRO A 246 -3.72 2.01 -17.13
N PRO A 247 -3.01 3.11 -17.47
CA PRO A 247 -1.97 3.67 -16.60
C PRO A 247 -2.50 3.94 -15.19
N GLY A 248 -1.67 3.67 -14.19
CA GLY A 248 -2.05 3.74 -12.79
C GLY A 248 -2.80 2.50 -12.28
N LYS A 249 -2.99 1.45 -13.08
CA LYS A 249 -3.55 0.18 -12.61
C LYS A 249 -2.47 -0.70 -11.99
N HIS A 250 -2.84 -1.49 -10.99
CA HIS A 250 -1.90 -2.31 -10.22
C HIS A 250 -1.23 -3.39 -11.08
N ALA A 251 0.07 -3.60 -10.85
CA ALA A 251 0.90 -4.58 -11.52
C ALA A 251 1.53 -5.57 -10.51
N PHE A 252 1.84 -6.79 -10.95
CA PHE A 252 2.51 -7.81 -10.12
C PHE A 252 4.02 -7.58 -10.03
N ARG A 253 4.43 -6.38 -9.60
CA ARG A 253 5.83 -5.95 -9.48
C ARG A 253 6.11 -5.37 -8.09
N ALA A 254 5.70 -6.10 -7.07
CA ALA A 254 5.89 -5.73 -5.68
C ALA A 254 7.39 -5.75 -5.32
N VAL A 255 7.77 -4.99 -4.29
CA VAL A 255 9.15 -4.77 -3.87
C VAL A 255 9.33 -5.26 -2.44
N ALA A 256 10.46 -5.90 -2.17
CA ALA A 256 10.98 -6.02 -0.82
C ALA A 256 12.47 -5.67 -0.78
N THR A 257 12.87 -4.89 0.22
CA THR A 257 14.26 -4.48 0.41
C THR A 257 14.51 -4.13 1.87
N THR A 258 15.73 -4.36 2.36
CA THR A 258 16.05 -4.17 3.77
C THR A 258 17.50 -3.81 4.02
N THR A 259 17.79 -3.18 5.16
CA THR A 259 19.16 -3.04 5.68
C THR A 259 19.63 -4.28 6.46
N HIS A 260 18.76 -5.25 6.74
CA HIS A 260 19.13 -6.46 7.48
C HIS A 260 20.00 -7.41 6.62
N PRO A 261 21.11 -7.98 7.14
CA PRO A 261 22.07 -8.76 6.36
C PRO A 261 21.55 -10.10 5.82
N ASP A 262 20.46 -10.62 6.38
CA ASP A 262 19.83 -11.85 5.90
C ASP A 262 19.04 -11.68 4.59
N GLY A 263 18.87 -10.45 4.12
CA GLY A 263 18.08 -10.12 2.94
C GLY A 263 16.58 -10.02 3.19
N PRO A 264 15.83 -9.47 2.21
CA PRO A 264 14.39 -9.26 2.31
C PRO A 264 13.59 -10.57 2.14
N PRO A 265 12.30 -10.60 2.56
CA PRO A 265 11.38 -11.68 2.20
C PRO A 265 11.13 -11.74 0.69
N GLU A 266 10.89 -12.94 0.15
CA GLU A 266 10.64 -13.17 -1.28
C GLU A 266 9.14 -13.20 -1.64
N SER A 267 8.26 -13.33 -0.66
CA SER A 267 6.80 -13.31 -0.82
C SER A 267 6.12 -12.49 0.27
N VAL A 268 4.97 -11.87 -0.06
CA VAL A 268 4.08 -11.24 0.92
C VAL A 268 3.64 -12.20 2.03
N LEU A 269 3.64 -13.52 1.76
CA LEU A 269 3.30 -14.55 2.74
C LEU A 269 4.41 -14.76 3.79
N ASP A 270 5.66 -14.46 3.42
CA ASP A 270 6.83 -14.73 4.28
C ASP A 270 7.13 -13.56 5.23
N VAL A 271 6.54 -12.39 5.00
CA VAL A 271 6.88 -11.15 5.72
C VAL A 271 6.69 -11.29 7.23
N LYS A 272 5.59 -11.87 7.69
CA LYS A 272 5.33 -12.06 9.13
C LYS A 272 6.41 -12.92 9.77
N GLU A 273 6.69 -14.10 9.20
CA GLU A 273 7.73 -14.99 9.73
C GLU A 273 9.11 -14.31 9.69
N TRP A 274 9.39 -13.56 8.62
CA TRP A 274 10.63 -12.81 8.48
C TRP A 274 10.82 -11.78 9.60
N ILE A 275 9.77 -11.02 9.94
CA ILE A 275 9.80 -10.03 11.02
C ILE A 275 9.93 -10.72 12.38
N GLU A 276 9.08 -11.72 12.67
CA GLU A 276 9.06 -12.40 13.97
C GLU A 276 10.38 -13.11 14.29
N ALA A 277 11.14 -13.53 13.29
CA ALA A 277 12.45 -14.13 13.47
C ALA A 277 13.56 -13.12 13.87
N ARG A 278 13.29 -11.81 13.78
CA ARG A 278 14.30 -10.74 13.85
C ARG A 278 14.01 -9.66 14.89
N VAL A 279 12.87 -9.72 15.57
CA VAL A 279 12.52 -8.82 16.68
C VAL A 279 12.87 -9.43 18.04
#